data_AF-A0A222SMK9-F1
#
_entry.id   AF-A0A222SMK9-F1
#
_cell.length_a   1.000
_cell.length_b   1.000
_cell.length_c   1.000
_cell.angle_alpha   90.00
_cell.angle_beta   90.00
_cell.angle_gamma   90.00
#
_symmetry.space_group_name_H-M   'P 1'
#
loop_
_entity.id
_entity.type
_entity.pdbx_description
1 polymer ?
#
loop_
_entity_poly.entity_id
_entity_poly.type
_entity_poly.pdbx_seq_one_letter_code
_entity_poly.pdbx_strand_id
1 'polypeptide(L)' 'MILSRVSAGTWQQLAPIAGPAPKHSAHPGRVHVVQDGTAHQTQALLLTDAEAADWLAATAAGEI' A
#
# COMPACT_ATOMS: atom_id res chain seq x y z
N MET A 1 8.07 2.33 0.29
CA MET A 1 7.44 2.80 1.55
C MET A 1 5.92 2.77 1.37
N ILE A 2 5.17 2.11 2.27
CA ILE A 2 3.70 2.12 2.23
C ILE A 2 3.24 3.30 3.08
N LEU A 3 2.61 4.30 2.46
CA LEU A 3 2.12 5.48 3.17
C LEU A 3 0.66 5.26 3.55
N SER A 4 0.44 4.66 4.72
CA SER A 4 -0.89 4.62 5.33
C SER A 4 -1.18 5.98 5.97
N ARG A 5 -2.13 6.71 5.36
CA ARG A 5 -2.77 7.95 5.84
C ARG A 5 -1.81 8.92 6.55
N VAL A 6 -0.96 9.58 5.77
CA VAL A 6 -0.10 10.68 6.27
C VAL A 6 -0.85 12.02 6.28
N SER A 7 -0.48 12.91 7.20
CA SER A 7 -1.02 14.27 7.23
C SER A 7 -0.56 15.06 6.00
N ALA A 8 -1.31 16.10 5.63
CA ALA A 8 -0.94 17.00 4.53
C ALA A 8 0.47 17.61 4.72
N GLY A 9 0.83 17.95 5.97
CA GLY A 9 2.17 18.46 6.30
C GLY A 9 3.27 17.44 6.08
N THR A 10 3.02 16.17 6.39
CA THR A 10 3.99 15.08 6.09
C THR A 10 4.15 14.90 4.58
N TRP A 11 3.05 14.99 3.82
CA TRP A 11 3.14 14.88 2.36
C TRP A 11 3.92 16.03 1.73
N GLN A 12 3.80 17.26 2.24
CA GLN A 12 4.57 18.40 1.72
C GLN A 12 6.09 18.15 1.77
N GLN A 13 6.58 17.43 2.78
CA GLN A 13 7.99 17.07 2.87
C GLN A 13 8.38 15.94 1.90
N LEU A 14 7.45 15.06 1.57
CA LEU A 14 7.69 13.93 0.65
C LEU A 14 7.51 14.31 -0.82
N ALA A 15 6.72 15.35 -1.12
CA ALA A 15 6.36 15.74 -2.48
C ALA A 15 7.55 15.96 -3.44
N PRO A 16 8.70 16.53 -3.02
CA PRO A 16 9.87 16.65 -3.90
C PRO A 16 10.44 15.31 -4.37
N ILE A 17 10.18 14.23 -3.64
CA ILE A 17 10.69 12.88 -3.93
C ILE A 17 9.59 12.01 -4.55
N ALA A 18 8.35 12.13 -4.07
CA ALA A 18 7.23 11.23 -4.37
C ALA A 18 6.19 11.79 -5.36
N GLY A 19 6.32 13.06 -5.74
CA GLY A 19 5.34 13.76 -6.56
C GLY A 19 4.12 14.28 -5.78
N PRO A 20 3.06 14.72 -6.48
CA PRO A 20 1.87 15.31 -5.85
C PRO A 20 1.11 14.29 -5.00
N ALA A 21 0.37 14.79 -4.03
CA ALA A 21 -0.44 13.96 -3.15
C ALA A 21 -1.46 13.16 -3.96
N PRO A 22 -1.47 11.82 -3.86
CA PRO A 22 -2.46 11.03 -4.53
C PRO A 22 -3.85 11.31 -3.94
N LYS A 23 -4.87 11.17 -4.78
CA LYS A 23 -6.25 11.46 -4.39
C LYS A 23 -6.68 10.51 -3.27
N HIS A 24 -7.24 11.06 -2.19
CA HIS A 24 -7.80 10.25 -1.12
C HIS A 24 -8.92 9.35 -1.66
N SER A 25 -9.00 8.11 -1.14
CA SER A 25 -10.08 7.18 -1.42
C SER A 25 -10.74 6.73 -0.12
N ALA A 26 -12.08 6.68 -0.15
CA ALA A 26 -12.86 6.10 0.93
C ALA A 26 -12.95 4.56 0.85
N HIS A 27 -12.49 3.95 -0.25
CA HIS A 27 -12.52 2.50 -0.42
C HIS A 27 -11.55 1.81 0.54
N PRO A 28 -12.02 0.92 1.42
CA PRO A 28 -11.16 0.17 2.34
C PRO A 28 -10.04 -0.57 1.60
N GLY A 29 -8.86 -0.63 2.22
CA GLY A 29 -7.68 -1.28 1.65
C GLY A 29 -7.03 -0.52 0.48
N ARG A 30 -7.61 0.57 -0.04
CA ARG A 30 -6.95 1.36 -1.07
C ARG A 30 -5.81 2.19 -0.47
N VAL A 31 -4.59 1.91 -0.91
CA VAL A 31 -3.37 2.59 -0.45
C VAL A 31 -2.55 3.07 -1.62
N HIS A 32 -1.62 3.99 -1.36
CA HIS A 32 -0.66 4.45 -2.35
C HIS A 32 0.74 4.05 -1.89
N VAL A 33 1.50 3.42 -2.79
CA VAL A 33 2.88 3.02 -2.57
C VAL A 33 3.76 3.91 -3.42
N VAL A 34 4.76 4.54 -2.80
CA VAL A 34 5.77 5.30 -3.54
C VAL A 34 6.90 4.36 -3.92
N GLN A 35 7.13 4.22 -5.22
CA GLN A 35 8.23 3.47 -5.84
C GLN A 35 8.87 4.35 -6.92
N ASP A 36 10.21 4.39 -6.97
CA ASP A 36 10.95 5.21 -7.96
C ASP A 36 10.48 6.67 -8.04
N GLY A 37 10.13 7.24 -6.88
CA GLY A 37 9.64 8.62 -6.77
C GLY A 37 8.23 8.86 -7.32
N THR A 38 7.51 7.80 -7.69
CA THR A 38 6.14 7.86 -8.20
C THR A 38 5.18 7.16 -7.25
N ALA A 39 4.05 7.80 -6.94
CA ALA A 39 2.98 7.19 -6.16
C ALA A 39 2.10 6.31 -7.06
N HIS A 40 2.03 5.01 -6.76
CA HIS A 40 1.17 4.03 -7.43
C HIS A 40 0.02 3.63 -6.50
N GLN A 41 -1.21 3.64 -7.03
CA GLN A 41 -2.36 3.16 -6.28
C GLN A 41 -2.38 1.63 -6.28
N THR A 42 -2.62 1.02 -5.12
CA THR A 42 -2.77 -0.42 -4.96
C THR A 42 -3.92 -0.76 -4.00
N GLN A 43 -4.30 -2.03 -3.96
CA GLN A 43 -5.32 -2.57 -3.09
C GLN A 43 -4.66 -3.54 -2.10
N ALA A 44 -4.60 -3.15 -0.83
CA ALA A 44 -4.22 -4.05 0.25
C ALA A 44 -5.37 -5.04 0.49
N LEU A 45 -5.02 -6.32 0.53
CA LEU A 45 -5.91 -7.39 0.98
C LEU A 45 -5.88 -7.42 2.50
N LEU A 46 -7.06 -7.43 3.11
CA LEU A 46 -7.20 -7.64 4.55
C LEU A 46 -7.48 -9.12 4.75
N LEU A 47 -6.48 -9.84 5.25
CA LEU A 47 -6.59 -11.27 5.57
C LEU A 47 -6.65 -11.44 7.09
N THR A 48 -7.41 -12.42 7.55
CA THR A 48 -7.26 -12.97 8.91
C THR A 48 -5.91 -13.68 9.04
N ASP A 49 -5.43 -13.88 10.27
CA ASP A 49 -4.20 -14.66 10.51
C ASP A 49 -4.26 -16.06 9.87
N ALA A 50 -5.43 -16.70 9.90
CA ALA A 50 -5.62 -18.01 9.29
C ALA A 50 -5.51 -17.95 7.76
N GLU A 51 -6.17 -16.98 7.11
CA GLU A 51 -6.07 -16.79 5.65
C GLU A 51 -4.66 -16.38 5.22
N ALA A 52 -3.96 -15.58 6.02
CA ALA A 52 -2.57 -15.21 5.75
C ALA A 52 -1.63 -16.43 5.86
N ALA A 53 -1.81 -17.28 6.87
CA ALA A 53 -1.03 -18.50 7.04
C ALA A 53 -1.28 -19.50 5.90
N ASP A 54 -2.54 -19.67 5.48
CA ASP A 54 -2.92 -20.52 4.36
C ASP A 54 -2.27 -20.04 3.04
N TRP A 55 -2.35 -18.74 2.77
CA TRP A 55 -1.72 -18.14 1.59
C TRP A 55 -0.20 -18.31 1.57
N LEU A 56 0.46 -18.14 2.71
CA LEU A 56 1.91 -18.39 2.83
C LEU A 56 2.27 -19.86 2.59
N ALA A 57 1.46 -20.80 3.10
CA ALA A 57 1.67 -22.23 2.90
C ALA A 57 1.51 -22.63 1.43
N ALA A 58 0.46 -22.15 0.76
CA ALA A 58 0.24 -22.39 -0.67
C ALA A 58 1.37 -21.80 -1.55
N THR A 59 1.91 -20.63 -1.17
CA THR A 59 3.05 -20.02 -1.86
C THR A 59 4.31 -20.86 -1.71
N ALA A 60 4.57 -21.38 -0.50
CA ALA A 60 5.73 -22.24 -0.24
C ALA A 60 5.64 -23.60 -0.97
N ALA A 61 4.42 -24.09 -1.20
CA ALA A 61 4.16 -25.31 -1.96
C ALA A 61 4.23 -25.11 -3.49
N GLY A 62 4.32 -23.86 -3.98
CA GLY A 62 4.32 -23.54 -5.41
C GLY A 62 2.95 -23.69 -6.07
N GLU A 63 1.88 -23.58 -5.28
CA GLU A 63 0.50 -23.73 -5.75
C GLU A 63 -0.12 -22.41 -6.23
N ILE A 64 0.63 -21.29 -6.12
CA ILE A 64 0.25 -19.94 -6.52
C ILE A 64 1.37 -19.24 -7.29
#